data_AF-A0A252DYP9-F1
#
_entry.id   AF-A0A252DYP9-F1
#
_cell.length_a   1.000
_cell.length_b   1.000
_cell.length_c   1.000
_cell.angle_alpha   90.00
_cell.angle_beta   90.00
_cell.angle_gamma   90.00
#
_symmetry.space_group_name_H-M   'P 1'
#
loop_
_entity.id
_entity.type
_entity.pdbx_description
1 polymer ?
#
loop_
_entity_poly.entity_id
_entity_poly.type
_entity_poly.pdbx_seq_one_letter_code
_entity_poly.pdbx_strand_id
1 'polypeptide(L)'
;MLPSMLPLRTRVNRIKDGAILILVCLICIFSASSAFSQTNLPNPIRLGIRTAAFPIGHVLVPEDYDVATNRIIKPGEYDGFCNLLKQKLESYLNLKGIHPNITVVPVNIENQYRGKGYPRFDGLVTNKIDIECGPNSLSSLKLLDTKGKPIEDKVDYAPVSFYRTGIKLLLKEDEAKKLDNQNEIELENRLRALKIGVIQRTTTLQQFESDKGRRFYPNYIPFDAKDERGDARDSALDALELPASDQNSIQAFASDAVILRTLLKEGVEDNLPYRKYRKPYELRGYTLFPRKPGDYLFGETENYIIAIQRKPGGYSADKLKKLITDVLKQKKWVVNAQKEIENYEFGTISLFERWKGFLPYLLYSCIAAVIVFFIVVFIKRKKEKNKDMVSPQPPSSSSGQSNYKFGSVQNLQINERGSSGTQNNNNLQPEIWETLNDFKQIVADLQQKYPRASEQQATTIIDAEFEEIRHNQPQRGQNLLSLKRLWNGVKKGSLKVGEHFAEETPWGKAAIGFLEGVTDDIT
;
A
#
# COMPACT_ATOMS: atom_id res chain seq x y z
N MET A 1 -35.87 13.05 -86.30
CA MET A 1 -34.86 13.27 -85.25
C MET A 1 -35.21 12.40 -84.05
N LEU A 2 -34.51 11.29 -83.87
CA LEU A 2 -34.71 10.32 -82.79
C LEU A 2 -33.32 9.99 -82.23
N PRO A 3 -33.07 10.10 -80.91
CA PRO A 3 -31.75 9.85 -80.35
C PRO A 3 -31.51 8.34 -80.30
N SER A 4 -30.35 7.94 -80.82
CA SER A 4 -29.85 6.57 -80.84
C SER A 4 -29.75 6.00 -79.42
N MET A 5 -30.56 5.00 -79.11
CA MET A 5 -30.41 4.20 -77.89
C MET A 5 -29.15 3.35 -77.97
N LEU A 6 -28.14 3.72 -77.18
CA LEU A 6 -26.99 2.85 -76.94
C LEU A 6 -27.45 1.55 -76.25
N PRO A 7 -26.91 0.38 -76.64
CA PRO A 7 -27.35 -0.92 -76.14
C PRO A 7 -27.14 -1.03 -74.62
N LEU A 8 -28.19 -1.50 -73.92
CA LEU A 8 -28.23 -1.69 -72.45
C LEU A 8 -27.03 -2.50 -71.90
N ARG A 9 -26.42 -3.36 -72.72
CA ARG A 9 -25.28 -4.20 -72.35
C ARG A 9 -24.03 -3.39 -71.96
N THR A 10 -23.81 -2.22 -72.57
CA THR A 10 -22.70 -1.32 -72.25
C THR A 10 -22.90 -0.51 -70.95
N ARG A 11 -24.15 -0.31 -70.50
CA ARG A 11 -24.44 0.37 -69.22
C ARG A 11 -24.19 -0.52 -68.00
N VAL A 12 -24.45 -1.83 -68.11
CA VAL A 12 -24.28 -2.77 -66.99
C VAL A 12 -22.79 -3.00 -66.65
N ASN A 13 -21.91 -3.03 -67.66
CA ASN A 13 -20.47 -3.19 -67.41
C ASN A 13 -19.86 -1.95 -66.74
N ARG A 14 -20.28 -0.73 -67.08
CA ARG A 14 -19.80 0.50 -66.40
C ARG A 14 -20.21 0.58 -64.93
N ILE A 15 -21.34 -0.01 -64.54
CA ILE A 15 -21.79 -0.07 -63.14
C ILE A 15 -20.95 -1.09 -62.35
N LYS A 16 -20.63 -2.24 -62.96
CA LYS A 16 -19.72 -3.23 -62.35
C LYS A 16 -18.31 -2.66 -62.16
N ASP A 17 -17.78 -1.98 -63.16
CA ASP A 17 -16.44 -1.38 -63.09
C ASP A 17 -16.40 -0.24 -62.05
N GLY A 18 -17.46 0.56 -61.94
CA GLY A 18 -17.61 1.58 -60.90
C GLY A 18 -17.72 1.00 -59.48
N ALA A 19 -18.46 -0.10 -59.30
CA ALA A 19 -18.59 -0.77 -58.01
C ALA A 19 -17.28 -1.44 -57.57
N ILE A 20 -16.52 -2.03 -58.51
CA ILE A 20 -15.20 -2.59 -58.23
C ILE A 20 -14.22 -1.48 -57.85
N LEU A 21 -14.23 -0.34 -58.54
CA LEU A 21 -13.37 0.80 -58.20
C LEU A 21 -13.70 1.38 -56.82
N ILE A 22 -14.99 1.50 -56.47
CA ILE A 22 -15.42 1.94 -55.14
C ILE A 22 -15.00 0.93 -54.06
N LEU A 23 -15.13 -0.37 -54.33
CA LEU A 23 -14.70 -1.41 -53.40
C LEU A 23 -13.17 -1.43 -53.22
N VAL A 24 -12.39 -1.24 -54.28
CA VAL A 24 -10.92 -1.13 -54.21
C VAL A 24 -10.52 0.14 -53.47
N CYS A 25 -11.18 1.28 -53.72
CA CYS A 25 -10.94 2.50 -52.96
C CYS A 25 -11.31 2.35 -51.47
N LEU A 26 -12.43 1.71 -51.15
CA LEU A 26 -12.81 1.40 -49.77
C LEU A 26 -11.82 0.44 -49.12
N ILE A 27 -11.40 -0.61 -49.83
CA ILE A 27 -10.34 -1.51 -49.35
C ILE A 27 -9.07 -0.71 -49.13
N CYS A 28 -8.61 0.17 -50.03
CA CYS A 28 -7.43 1.01 -49.81
C CYS A 28 -7.60 2.03 -48.67
N ILE A 29 -8.82 2.54 -48.41
CA ILE A 29 -9.10 3.42 -47.26
C ILE A 29 -9.12 2.63 -45.95
N PHE A 30 -9.60 1.39 -45.95
CA PHE A 30 -9.63 0.50 -44.78
C PHE A 30 -8.34 -0.31 -44.58
N SER A 31 -7.52 -0.47 -45.62
CA SER A 31 -6.23 -1.17 -45.63
C SER A 31 -5.04 -0.23 -45.80
N ALA A 32 -5.28 1.09 -45.89
CA ALA A 32 -4.41 2.07 -45.27
C ALA A 32 -4.48 1.82 -43.76
N SER A 33 -3.91 0.70 -43.33
CA SER A 33 -3.45 0.47 -41.97
C SER A 33 -2.75 1.76 -41.62
N SER A 34 -3.33 2.52 -40.69
CA SER A 34 -2.78 3.78 -40.18
C SER A 34 -1.29 3.56 -40.10
N ALA A 35 -0.53 4.16 -41.04
CA ALA A 35 0.87 3.84 -41.25
C ALA A 35 1.48 3.87 -39.86
N PHE A 36 1.80 2.69 -39.33
CA PHE A 36 2.01 2.51 -37.90
C PHE A 36 3.15 3.47 -37.60
N SER A 37 2.83 4.61 -36.99
CA SER A 37 3.82 5.65 -36.74
C SER A 37 4.82 4.92 -35.88
N GLN A 38 5.99 4.57 -36.43
CA GLN A 38 6.99 3.83 -35.71
C GLN A 38 7.25 4.67 -34.47
N THR A 39 6.81 4.16 -33.34
CA THR A 39 6.79 5.01 -32.18
C THR A 39 8.19 5.07 -31.66
N ASN A 40 8.72 6.28 -31.78
CA ASN A 40 9.95 6.72 -31.15
C ASN A 40 9.80 6.71 -29.61
N LEU A 41 9.40 5.58 -29.02
CA LEU A 41 9.47 5.25 -27.60
C LEU A 41 10.41 4.04 -27.45
N PRO A 42 11.18 3.93 -26.35
CA PRO A 42 11.99 2.75 -26.12
C PRO A 42 11.10 1.52 -25.84
N ASN A 43 11.53 0.36 -26.31
CA ASN A 43 10.91 -0.93 -26.01
C ASN A 43 11.99 -1.98 -25.66
N PRO A 44 12.10 -2.42 -24.40
CA PRO A 44 11.30 -1.99 -23.24
C PRO A 44 11.60 -0.55 -22.81
N ILE A 45 10.68 0.08 -22.08
CA ILE A 45 10.96 1.29 -21.29
C ILE A 45 11.63 0.86 -19.98
N ARG A 46 12.86 1.31 -19.74
CA ARG A 46 13.63 0.95 -18.54
C ARG A 46 13.43 1.98 -17.44
N LEU A 47 12.86 1.55 -16.32
CA LEU A 47 12.54 2.39 -15.16
C LEU A 47 13.53 2.12 -14.02
N GLY A 48 14.41 3.07 -13.74
CA GLY A 48 15.22 3.06 -12.52
C GLY A 48 14.41 3.49 -11.31
N ILE A 49 14.45 2.69 -10.24
CA ILE A 49 13.76 2.99 -8.98
C ILE A 49 14.81 3.24 -7.89
N ARG A 50 14.77 4.42 -7.26
CA ARG A 50 15.63 4.74 -6.11
C ARG A 50 15.00 4.21 -4.83
N THR A 51 15.77 3.46 -4.04
CA THR A 51 15.31 2.90 -2.76
C THR A 51 15.77 3.69 -1.53
N ALA A 52 15.92 5.00 -1.71
CA ALA A 52 16.32 5.92 -0.66
C ALA A 52 15.18 6.28 0.31
N ALA A 53 13.94 6.12 -0.13
CA ALA A 53 12.74 6.53 0.58
C ALA A 53 11.69 5.43 0.40
N PHE A 54 11.44 4.68 1.47
CA PHE A 54 10.60 3.49 1.50
C PHE A 54 9.23 3.65 0.81
N PRO A 55 8.40 4.67 1.10
CA PRO A 55 7.08 4.80 0.47
C PRO A 55 7.16 5.20 -1.02
N ILE A 56 8.32 5.63 -1.50
CA ILE A 56 8.54 6.00 -2.90
C ILE A 56 9.04 4.80 -3.69
N GLY A 57 9.99 4.07 -3.15
CA GLY A 57 10.56 2.89 -3.76
C GLY A 57 11.33 2.07 -2.73
N HIS A 58 11.10 0.76 -2.70
CA HIS A 58 11.95 -0.20 -2.00
C HIS A 58 11.95 -1.53 -2.74
N VAL A 59 13.02 -2.31 -2.59
CA VAL A 59 13.07 -3.69 -3.09
C VAL A 59 12.32 -4.55 -2.09
N LEU A 60 11.45 -5.40 -2.59
CA LEU A 60 10.82 -6.41 -1.76
C LEU A 60 11.80 -7.58 -1.57
N VAL A 61 12.05 -8.01 -0.34
CA VAL A 61 13.03 -9.06 -0.08
C VAL A 61 12.41 -10.41 -0.49
N PRO A 62 13.12 -11.31 -1.18
CA PRO A 62 12.55 -12.59 -1.64
C PRO A 62 12.01 -13.51 -0.54
N GLU A 63 12.37 -13.24 0.72
CA GLU A 63 11.87 -13.95 1.91
C GLU A 63 10.62 -13.30 2.50
N ASP A 64 10.23 -12.12 2.03
CA ASP A 64 8.97 -11.49 2.41
C ASP A 64 7.82 -12.24 1.73
N TYR A 65 7.10 -13.00 2.53
CA TYR A 65 5.78 -13.48 2.16
C TYR A 65 4.81 -12.32 2.35
N ASP A 66 4.28 -11.77 1.25
CA ASP A 66 3.24 -10.74 1.33
C ASP A 66 1.96 -11.36 1.88
N VAL A 67 1.73 -11.18 3.18
CA VAL A 67 0.57 -11.71 3.91
C VAL A 67 -0.75 -11.16 3.35
N ALA A 68 -0.73 -9.96 2.77
CA ALA A 68 -1.93 -9.33 2.23
C ALA A 68 -2.31 -9.89 0.86
N THR A 69 -1.33 -10.27 0.03
CA THR A 69 -1.57 -10.81 -1.32
C THR A 69 -1.34 -12.31 -1.46
N ASN A 70 -0.87 -12.99 -0.41
CA ASN A 70 -0.53 -14.43 -0.40
C ASN A 70 0.40 -14.82 -1.57
N ARG A 71 1.41 -13.99 -1.84
CA ARG A 71 2.31 -14.17 -2.98
C ARG A 71 3.77 -14.24 -2.53
N ILE A 72 4.53 -15.16 -3.13
CA ILE A 72 5.99 -15.19 -3.06
C ILE A 72 6.52 -14.03 -3.89
N ILE A 73 7.19 -13.10 -3.24
CA ILE A 73 7.84 -11.97 -3.87
C ILE A 73 9.01 -12.47 -4.71
N LYS A 74 9.02 -12.13 -6.00
CA LYS A 74 10.15 -12.50 -6.86
C LYS A 74 11.31 -11.53 -6.61
N PRO A 75 12.57 -12.01 -6.65
CA PRO A 75 13.73 -11.13 -6.61
C PRO A 75 13.64 -10.01 -7.65
N GLY A 76 13.85 -8.77 -7.22
CA GLY A 76 13.76 -7.58 -8.08
C GLY A 76 12.35 -7.02 -8.26
N GLU A 77 11.36 -7.50 -7.50
CA GLU A 77 10.09 -6.79 -7.33
C GLU A 77 10.29 -5.56 -6.44
N TYR A 78 9.55 -4.52 -6.78
CA TYR A 78 9.59 -3.23 -6.11
C TYR A 78 8.20 -2.90 -5.59
N ASP A 79 8.13 -2.08 -4.55
CA ASP A 79 6.89 -1.48 -4.09
C ASP A 79 7.02 0.04 -3.86
N GLY A 80 5.93 0.68 -3.46
CA GLY A 80 5.80 2.13 -3.28
C GLY A 80 5.37 2.86 -4.56
N PHE A 81 5.41 4.19 -4.50
CA PHE A 81 4.94 5.07 -5.58
C PHE A 81 5.52 4.71 -6.96
N CYS A 82 6.81 4.39 -7.03
CA CYS A 82 7.49 4.13 -8.30
C CYS A 82 7.05 2.82 -8.95
N ASN A 83 6.74 1.78 -8.17
CA ASN A 83 6.13 0.56 -8.70
C ASN A 83 4.69 0.82 -9.16
N LEU A 84 3.92 1.62 -8.41
CA LEU A 84 2.58 2.02 -8.85
C LEU A 84 2.63 2.80 -10.17
N LEU A 85 3.58 3.74 -10.32
CA LEU A 85 3.81 4.46 -11.57
C LEU A 85 4.11 3.50 -12.73
N LYS A 86 4.97 2.49 -12.53
CA LYS A 86 5.24 1.42 -13.53
C LYS A 86 3.95 0.78 -14.01
N GLN A 87 3.12 0.29 -13.08
CA GLN A 87 1.86 -0.39 -13.41
C GLN A 87 0.89 0.54 -14.16
N LYS A 88 0.84 1.83 -13.78
CA LYS A 88 -0.01 2.82 -14.46
C LYS A 88 0.50 3.17 -15.85
N LEU A 89 1.81 3.23 -16.06
CA LEU A 89 2.41 3.40 -17.38
C LEU A 89 2.05 2.21 -18.30
N GLU A 90 2.23 0.98 -17.83
CA GLU A 90 1.87 -0.24 -18.57
C GLU A 90 0.38 -0.26 -18.93
N SER A 91 -0.49 0.01 -17.95
CA SER A 91 -1.94 0.08 -18.17
C SER A 91 -2.31 1.16 -19.20
N TYR A 92 -1.67 2.34 -19.14
CA TYR A 92 -1.94 3.42 -20.07
C TYR A 92 -1.50 3.10 -21.51
N LEU A 93 -0.33 2.46 -21.66
CA LEU A 93 0.19 1.99 -22.96
C LEU A 93 -0.75 0.97 -23.60
N ASN A 94 -1.30 0.06 -22.80
CA ASN A 94 -2.25 -0.97 -23.24
C ASN A 94 -3.63 -0.41 -23.57
N LEU A 95 -4.23 0.39 -22.68
CA LEU A 95 -5.62 0.86 -22.80
C LEU A 95 -5.88 1.75 -24.01
N LYS A 96 -4.89 2.57 -24.39
CA LYS A 96 -5.05 3.50 -25.50
C LYS A 96 -4.83 2.85 -26.86
N GLY A 97 -4.54 1.55 -26.92
CA GLY A 97 -4.06 0.88 -28.12
C GLY A 97 -2.82 1.55 -28.70
N ILE A 98 -2.13 2.35 -27.87
CA ILE A 98 -0.98 3.14 -28.29
C ILE A 98 0.10 2.13 -28.66
N HIS A 99 0.54 1.26 -27.72
CA HIS A 99 1.42 0.13 -28.02
C HIS A 99 1.19 -1.05 -27.07
N PRO A 100 0.42 -2.08 -27.45
CA PRO A 100 0.24 -3.27 -26.60
C PRO A 100 1.53 -4.07 -26.37
N ASN A 101 2.60 -3.79 -27.13
CA ASN A 101 3.86 -4.53 -27.09
C ASN A 101 4.98 -3.80 -26.33
N ILE A 102 4.76 -2.58 -25.84
CA ILE A 102 5.77 -1.88 -25.05
C ILE A 102 5.62 -2.28 -23.59
N THR A 103 6.67 -2.87 -23.02
CA THR A 103 6.73 -3.21 -21.59
C THR A 103 7.51 -2.15 -20.81
N VAL A 104 7.24 -2.06 -19.50
CA VAL A 104 8.04 -1.24 -18.58
C VAL A 104 8.81 -2.19 -17.67
N VAL A 105 10.13 -2.12 -17.68
CA VAL A 105 10.99 -3.03 -16.93
C VAL A 105 11.72 -2.26 -15.84
N PRO A 106 11.58 -2.63 -14.56
CA PRO A 106 12.35 -2.02 -13.49
C PRO A 106 13.82 -2.40 -13.63
N VAL A 107 14.72 -1.45 -13.37
CA VAL A 107 16.17 -1.64 -13.45
C VAL A 107 16.80 -1.11 -12.17
N ASN A 108 17.63 -1.93 -11.53
CA ASN A 108 18.39 -1.50 -10.36
C ASN A 108 19.39 -0.41 -10.77
N ILE A 109 19.42 0.68 -10.02
CA ILE A 109 20.36 1.79 -10.23
C ILE A 109 21.30 1.92 -9.05
N GLU A 110 22.57 2.16 -9.36
CA GLU A 110 23.66 2.20 -8.38
C GLU A 110 23.78 3.56 -7.67
N ASN A 111 23.18 4.63 -8.22
CA ASN A 111 23.31 6.03 -7.77
C ASN A 111 22.56 6.37 -6.46
N GLN A 112 22.52 5.44 -5.51
CA GLN A 112 21.83 5.62 -4.25
C GLN A 112 22.71 6.25 -3.15
N TYR A 113 23.28 7.43 -3.41
CA TYR A 113 24.21 8.21 -2.54
C TYR A 113 25.67 7.75 -2.50
N ARG A 114 26.12 6.92 -3.45
CA ARG A 114 27.52 6.46 -3.56
C ARG A 114 28.50 7.55 -4.09
N GLY A 115 28.14 8.82 -3.93
CA GLY A 115 28.97 9.99 -4.24
C GLY A 115 29.55 10.04 -5.66
N LYS A 116 30.85 10.38 -5.77
CA LYS A 116 31.52 10.71 -7.04
C LYS A 116 31.53 9.55 -8.05
N GLY A 117 31.58 8.31 -7.58
CA GLY A 117 31.56 7.13 -8.46
C GLY A 117 30.21 6.90 -9.14
N TYR A 118 29.12 7.36 -8.51
CA TYR A 118 27.75 7.19 -9.01
C TYR A 118 26.95 8.48 -8.78
N PRO A 119 27.21 9.52 -9.59
CA PRO A 119 26.55 10.80 -9.44
C PRO A 119 25.05 10.65 -9.64
N ARG A 120 24.32 11.67 -9.19
CA ARG A 120 22.88 11.76 -9.39
C ARG A 120 22.55 11.56 -10.88
N PHE A 121 21.53 10.74 -11.15
CA PHE A 121 21.11 10.38 -12.50
C PHE A 121 22.13 9.58 -13.35
N ASP A 122 23.16 8.96 -12.75
CA ASP A 122 24.13 8.12 -13.49
C ASP A 122 23.47 7.11 -14.43
N GLY A 123 22.37 6.47 -14.01
CA GLY A 123 21.64 5.54 -14.87
C GLY A 123 21.08 6.17 -16.15
N LEU A 124 20.61 7.41 -16.09
CA LEU A 124 20.13 8.15 -17.26
C LEU A 124 21.31 8.62 -18.12
N VAL A 125 22.35 9.16 -17.49
CA VAL A 125 23.57 9.69 -18.13
C VAL A 125 24.35 8.59 -18.88
N THR A 126 24.39 7.38 -18.33
CA THR A 126 25.06 6.20 -18.92
C THR A 126 24.15 5.38 -19.83
N ASN A 127 22.93 5.86 -20.08
CA ASN A 127 21.93 5.20 -20.90
C ASN A 127 21.49 3.81 -20.41
N LYS A 128 21.65 3.48 -19.12
CA LYS A 128 21.18 2.23 -18.50
C LYS A 128 19.65 2.21 -18.30
N ILE A 129 19.05 3.37 -18.09
CA ILE A 129 17.60 3.56 -17.90
C ILE A 129 17.08 4.70 -18.77
N ASP A 130 15.77 4.70 -19.02
CA ASP A 130 15.07 5.73 -19.80
C ASP A 130 14.30 6.70 -18.88
N ILE A 131 13.88 6.21 -17.71
CA ILE A 131 13.16 6.96 -16.66
C ILE A 131 13.83 6.67 -15.31
N GLU A 132 13.99 7.69 -14.46
CA GLU A 132 14.33 7.51 -13.06
C GLU A 132 13.21 8.03 -12.16
N CYS A 133 12.69 7.15 -11.29
CA CYS A 133 11.70 7.46 -10.27
C CYS A 133 12.33 7.32 -8.87
N GLY A 134 12.11 8.32 -8.02
CA GLY A 134 12.70 8.40 -6.69
C GLY A 134 12.47 9.75 -6.04
N PRO A 135 13.05 10.01 -4.85
CA PRO A 135 13.07 11.32 -4.21
C PRO A 135 14.00 12.27 -4.98
N ASN A 136 13.54 12.68 -6.15
CA ASN A 136 14.29 13.47 -7.11
C ASN A 136 13.77 14.91 -7.08
N SER A 137 14.40 15.74 -6.25
CA SER A 137 14.05 17.16 -6.13
C SER A 137 14.51 17.97 -7.33
N LEU A 138 13.62 18.79 -7.90
CA LEU A 138 14.03 19.80 -8.89
C LEU A 138 14.95 20.81 -8.21
N SER A 139 16.13 21.02 -8.77
CA SER A 139 17.15 21.91 -8.21
C SER A 139 17.65 22.88 -9.26
N SER A 140 18.09 24.07 -8.82
CA SER A 140 18.94 24.95 -9.63
C SER A 140 20.42 24.56 -9.60
N LEU A 141 20.80 23.50 -8.85
CA LEU A 141 22.15 22.95 -8.89
C LEU A 141 22.51 22.52 -10.31
N LYS A 142 23.67 22.99 -10.76
CA LYS A 142 24.34 22.46 -11.94
C LYS A 142 24.89 21.08 -11.59
N LEU A 143 24.08 20.07 -11.83
CA LEU A 143 24.47 18.69 -11.57
C LEU A 143 25.49 18.25 -12.60
N LEU A 144 26.56 17.61 -12.13
CA LEU A 144 27.68 17.18 -12.97
C LEU A 144 27.71 15.65 -13.07
N ASP A 145 28.08 15.13 -14.24
CA ASP A 145 28.36 13.70 -14.45
C ASP A 145 29.71 13.29 -13.85
N THR A 146 30.07 12.01 -14.02
CA THR A 146 31.35 11.44 -13.55
C THR A 146 32.58 12.12 -14.16
N LYS A 147 32.40 12.83 -15.29
CA LYS A 147 33.44 13.59 -15.99
C LYS A 147 33.41 15.08 -15.66
N GLY A 148 32.58 15.49 -14.69
CA GLY A 148 32.43 16.89 -14.28
C GLY A 148 31.65 17.75 -15.29
N LYS A 149 30.93 17.15 -16.24
CA LYS A 149 30.13 17.90 -17.22
C LYS A 149 28.70 18.10 -16.72
N PRO A 150 28.09 19.26 -16.96
CA PRO A 150 26.68 19.49 -16.66
C PRO A 150 25.78 18.43 -17.34
N ILE A 151 24.72 17.98 -16.68
CA ILE A 151 23.85 16.88 -17.17
C ILE A 151 22.54 17.37 -17.80
N GLU A 152 22.31 18.68 -17.85
CA GLU A 152 21.05 19.28 -18.33
C GLU A 152 20.81 19.00 -19.83
N ASP A 153 21.85 18.62 -20.58
CA ASP A 153 21.77 18.15 -21.96
C ASP A 153 21.38 16.66 -22.08
N LYS A 154 21.46 15.90 -20.97
CA LYS A 154 21.23 14.45 -20.90
C LYS A 154 20.00 14.06 -20.08
N VAL A 155 19.53 14.94 -19.22
CA VAL A 155 18.38 14.69 -18.32
C VAL A 155 17.33 15.76 -18.53
N ASP A 156 16.10 15.31 -18.79
CA ASP A 156 14.89 16.12 -18.75
C ASP A 156 14.03 15.70 -17.55
N TYR A 157 12.97 16.44 -17.29
CA TYR A 157 12.09 16.22 -16.16
C TYR A 157 10.63 16.26 -16.59
N ALA A 158 9.81 15.41 -15.99
CA ALA A 158 8.37 15.56 -16.08
C ALA A 158 7.95 16.92 -15.45
N PRO A 159 7.05 17.68 -16.08
CA PRO A 159 6.63 18.99 -15.59
C PRO A 159 5.68 18.90 -14.37
N VAL A 160 5.29 17.70 -13.96
CA VAL A 160 4.37 17.45 -12.85
C VAL A 160 5.14 16.83 -11.70
N SER A 161 5.15 17.53 -10.56
CA SER A 161 5.60 17.00 -9.29
C SER A 161 4.62 15.94 -8.80
N PHE A 162 5.13 14.82 -8.30
CA PHE A 162 4.29 13.78 -7.71
C PHE A 162 4.22 13.88 -6.19
N TYR A 163 5.12 14.61 -5.53
CA TYR A 163 5.07 14.81 -4.08
C TYR A 163 5.87 16.05 -3.66
N ARG A 164 5.51 16.66 -2.54
CA ARG A 164 6.18 17.84 -1.99
C ARG A 164 6.64 17.54 -0.57
N THR A 165 7.92 17.73 -0.30
CA THR A 165 8.53 17.50 1.01
C THR A 165 9.43 18.68 1.39
N GLY A 166 10.22 18.57 2.44
CA GLY A 166 11.26 19.53 2.77
C GLY A 166 12.35 18.90 3.61
N ILE A 167 13.25 19.73 4.13
CA ILE A 167 14.40 19.25 4.90
C ILE A 167 14.01 19.12 6.38
N LYS A 168 14.43 18.04 7.02
CA LYS A 168 14.39 17.87 8.48
C LYS A 168 15.78 17.51 9.01
N LEU A 169 15.92 17.47 10.32
CA LEU A 169 17.06 16.96 11.05
C LEU A 169 16.71 15.60 11.68
N LEU A 170 17.60 14.62 11.55
CA LEU A 170 17.63 13.41 12.36
C LEU A 170 18.64 13.64 13.50
N LEU A 171 18.17 13.58 14.74
CA LEU A 171 18.97 13.87 15.95
C LEU A 171 18.43 13.12 17.16
N LYS A 172 19.19 13.12 18.26
CA LYS A 172 18.76 12.49 19.52
C LYS A 172 17.48 13.15 20.04
N GLU A 173 16.59 12.33 20.61
CA GLU A 173 15.31 12.74 21.18
C GLU A 173 15.47 13.85 22.22
N ASP A 174 16.47 13.75 23.10
CA ASP A 174 16.75 14.76 24.13
C ASP A 174 17.27 16.07 23.53
N GLU A 175 18.02 16.03 22.43
CA GLU A 175 18.42 17.25 21.72
C GLU A 175 17.21 17.90 21.04
N ALA A 176 16.35 17.12 20.40
CA ALA A 176 15.12 17.66 19.81
C ALA A 176 14.21 18.31 20.86
N LYS A 177 14.06 17.71 22.05
CA LYS A 177 13.27 18.31 23.15
C LYS A 177 13.83 19.65 23.62
N LYS A 178 15.15 19.88 23.55
CA LYS A 178 15.79 21.16 23.89
C LYS A 178 15.51 22.23 22.83
N LEU A 179 15.21 21.84 21.60
CA LEU A 179 14.80 22.74 20.53
C LEU A 179 13.30 23.05 20.62
N ASP A 180 12.51 22.08 21.07
CA ASP A 180 11.10 22.27 21.35
C ASP A 180 10.90 23.28 22.50
N ASN A 181 9.82 24.06 22.43
CA ASN A 181 9.41 25.02 23.48
C ASN A 181 10.38 26.17 23.76
N GLN A 182 11.34 26.44 22.87
CA GLN A 182 12.17 27.64 22.93
C GLN A 182 11.44 28.82 22.28
N ASN A 183 11.73 30.04 22.73
CA ASN A 183 11.36 31.23 21.95
C ASN A 183 12.23 31.31 20.68
N GLU A 184 11.83 32.15 19.71
CA GLU A 184 12.49 32.23 18.40
C GLU A 184 14.00 32.54 18.49
N ILE A 185 14.41 33.41 19.42
CA ILE A 185 15.81 33.82 19.60
C ILE A 185 16.63 32.66 20.17
N GLU A 186 16.11 31.99 21.21
CA GLU A 186 16.76 30.81 21.81
C GLU A 186 16.86 29.65 20.83
N LEU A 187 15.80 29.42 20.04
CA LEU A 187 15.80 28.42 18.99
C LEU A 187 16.87 28.72 17.93
N GLU A 188 16.94 29.95 17.42
CA GLU A 188 17.96 30.36 16.46
C GLU A 188 19.37 30.15 17.03
N ASN A 189 19.62 30.56 18.27
CA ASN A 189 20.93 30.38 18.91
C ASN A 189 21.32 28.90 19.07
N ARG A 190 20.38 28.04 19.46
CA ARG A 190 20.62 26.59 19.57
C ARG A 190 20.87 25.95 18.22
N LEU A 191 20.04 26.26 17.22
CA LEU A 191 20.22 25.74 15.85
C LEU A 191 21.55 26.18 15.26
N ARG A 192 21.98 27.42 15.52
CA ARG A 192 23.30 27.91 15.11
C ARG A 192 24.44 27.13 15.73
N ALA A 193 24.30 26.68 16.98
CA ALA A 193 25.32 25.95 17.70
C ALA A 193 25.43 24.46 17.29
N LEU A 194 24.40 23.89 16.65
CA LEU A 194 24.41 22.48 16.26
C LEU A 194 25.43 22.17 15.16
N LYS A 195 26.24 21.13 15.37
CA LYS A 195 27.02 20.50 14.30
C LYS A 195 26.11 19.63 13.46
N ILE A 196 25.80 20.06 12.23
CA ILE A 196 24.83 19.39 11.35
C ILE A 196 25.55 18.76 10.16
N GLY A 197 25.52 17.44 10.02
CA GLY A 197 26.02 16.78 8.82
C GLY A 197 25.06 16.92 7.64
N VAL A 198 25.60 17.29 6.48
CA VAL A 198 24.83 17.46 5.23
C VAL A 198 25.59 16.82 4.06
N ILE A 199 24.91 16.16 3.13
CA ILE A 199 25.59 15.47 2.02
C ILE A 199 25.94 16.44 0.89
N GLN A 200 27.17 16.36 0.37
CA GLN A 200 27.59 17.17 -0.77
C GLN A 200 26.78 16.89 -2.04
N ARG A 201 26.68 17.90 -2.90
CA ARG A 201 25.99 17.83 -4.21
C ARG A 201 24.51 17.41 -4.10
N THR A 202 23.88 17.79 -2.99
CA THR A 202 22.44 17.61 -2.76
C THR A 202 21.74 18.97 -2.72
N THR A 203 20.43 18.97 -2.99
CA THR A 203 19.57 20.13 -2.78
C THR A 203 19.56 20.55 -1.31
N THR A 204 19.69 19.60 -0.39
CA THR A 204 19.86 19.87 1.03
C THR A 204 21.05 20.78 1.28
N LEU A 205 22.26 20.45 0.79
CA LEU A 205 23.42 21.32 0.97
C LEU A 205 23.22 22.71 0.36
N GLN A 206 22.57 22.79 -0.81
CA GLN A 206 22.27 24.07 -1.45
C GLN A 206 21.43 24.99 -0.54
N GLN A 207 20.42 24.44 0.15
CA GLN A 207 19.61 25.22 1.08
C GLN A 207 20.42 25.69 2.29
N PHE A 208 21.34 24.86 2.82
CA PHE A 208 22.29 25.25 3.87
C PHE A 208 23.32 26.30 3.40
N GLU A 209 23.69 26.29 2.12
CA GLU A 209 24.59 27.27 1.52
C GLU A 209 23.92 28.59 1.12
N SER A 210 22.60 28.66 1.13
CA SER A 210 21.85 29.90 0.90
C SER A 210 22.13 30.93 2.00
N ASP A 211 21.83 32.22 1.75
CA ASP A 211 22.00 33.27 2.76
C ASP A 211 21.24 32.97 4.06
N LYS A 212 20.01 32.44 3.92
CA LYS A 212 19.20 31.96 5.04
C LYS A 212 19.86 30.76 5.70
N GLY A 213 20.29 29.79 4.90
CA GLY A 213 21.12 28.64 5.27
C GLY A 213 22.25 28.99 6.24
N ARG A 214 23.20 29.78 5.73
CA ARG A 214 24.41 30.20 6.46
C ARG A 214 24.10 31.03 7.70
N ARG A 215 23.03 31.82 7.66
CA ARG A 215 22.60 32.59 8.83
C ARG A 215 22.07 31.70 9.95
N PHE A 216 21.20 30.73 9.67
CA PHE A 216 20.54 29.95 10.71
C PHE A 216 21.34 28.71 11.12
N TYR A 217 22.19 28.17 10.24
CA TYR A 217 22.91 26.92 10.45
C TYR A 217 24.39 27.03 10.03
N PRO A 218 25.18 27.98 10.57
CA PRO A 218 26.56 28.20 10.16
C PRO A 218 27.50 27.01 10.41
N ASN A 219 27.14 26.10 11.32
CA ASN A 219 27.96 24.96 11.74
C ASN A 219 27.60 23.65 11.02
N TYR A 220 27.14 23.73 9.77
CA TYR A 220 26.95 22.54 8.95
C TYR A 220 28.30 21.98 8.46
N ILE A 221 28.37 20.66 8.33
CA ILE A 221 29.57 19.93 7.91
C ILE A 221 29.21 19.14 6.64
N PRO A 222 29.76 19.51 5.47
CA PRO A 222 29.49 18.80 4.24
C PRO A 222 30.25 17.47 4.19
N PHE A 223 29.53 16.36 3.99
CA PHE A 223 30.09 15.02 3.80
C PHE A 223 30.14 14.67 2.31
N ASP A 224 31.32 14.30 1.82
CA ASP A 224 31.50 13.72 0.49
C ASP A 224 31.81 12.22 0.62
N ALA A 225 31.64 11.47 -0.46
CA ALA A 225 32.13 10.10 -0.54
C ALA A 225 33.66 10.15 -0.56
N LYS A 226 34.29 9.53 0.44
CA LYS A 226 35.76 9.55 0.60
C LYS A 226 36.50 8.86 -0.56
N ASP A 227 35.84 7.93 -1.26
CA ASP A 227 36.35 7.22 -2.43
C ASP A 227 35.18 6.77 -3.33
N GLU A 228 35.48 6.07 -4.44
CA GLU A 228 34.48 5.58 -5.41
C GLU A 228 33.52 4.51 -4.83
N ARG A 229 33.79 3.98 -3.64
CA ARG A 229 33.01 2.92 -2.99
C ARG A 229 32.25 3.40 -1.76
N GLY A 230 32.67 4.49 -1.12
CA GLY A 230 32.07 5.05 0.08
C GLY A 230 30.72 5.71 -0.17
N ASP A 231 29.74 5.43 0.70
CA ASP A 231 28.47 6.17 0.75
C ASP A 231 28.67 7.40 1.67
N ALA A 232 28.51 8.60 1.10
CA ALA A 232 28.65 9.86 1.84
C ALA A 232 27.66 9.95 3.02
N ARG A 233 26.47 9.39 2.83
CA ARG A 233 25.44 9.31 3.88
C ARG A 233 25.88 8.34 4.96
N ASP A 234 26.49 7.21 4.64
CA ASP A 234 27.02 6.32 5.68
C ASP A 234 28.13 6.99 6.49
N SER A 235 28.97 7.81 5.85
CA SER A 235 29.99 8.59 6.57
C SER A 235 29.38 9.62 7.52
N ALA A 236 28.31 10.32 7.09
CA ALA A 236 27.59 11.27 7.94
C ALA A 236 26.86 10.55 9.10
N LEU A 237 26.23 9.42 8.82
CA LEU A 237 25.55 8.61 9.82
C LEU A 237 26.53 7.99 10.82
N ASP A 238 27.73 7.58 10.39
CA ASP A 238 28.77 7.13 11.31
C ASP A 238 29.22 8.27 12.24
N ALA A 239 29.38 9.50 11.71
CA ALA A 239 29.67 10.67 12.53
C ALA A 239 28.54 11.02 13.52
N LEU A 240 27.27 10.77 13.16
CA LEU A 240 26.11 10.97 14.03
C LEU A 240 26.06 9.98 15.20
N GLU A 241 26.74 8.85 15.06
CA GLU A 241 26.77 7.77 16.05
C GLU A 241 27.98 7.86 16.99
N LEU A 242 28.96 8.71 16.69
CA LEU A 242 30.11 8.94 17.55
C LEU A 242 29.70 9.62 18.87
N PRO A 243 30.43 9.39 19.97
CA PRO A 243 30.23 10.13 21.21
C PRO A 243 30.37 11.64 20.99
N ALA A 244 29.58 12.45 21.70
CA ALA A 244 29.64 13.92 21.57
C ALA A 244 31.01 14.53 21.91
N SER A 245 31.85 13.81 22.65
CA SER A 245 33.24 14.19 22.94
C SER A 245 34.19 14.01 21.75
N ASP A 246 33.80 13.26 20.72
CA ASP A 246 34.61 13.08 19.52
C ASP A 246 34.56 14.35 18.66
N GLN A 247 35.72 14.84 18.23
CA GLN A 247 35.82 16.03 17.39
C GLN A 247 35.11 15.89 16.02
N ASN A 248 35.01 14.65 15.51
CA ASN A 248 34.35 14.31 14.25
C ASN A 248 32.86 14.01 14.42
N SER A 249 32.33 14.02 15.65
CA SER A 249 30.91 13.80 15.89
C SER A 249 30.06 14.95 15.34
N ILE A 250 28.90 14.59 14.80
CA ILE A 250 27.81 15.54 14.50
C ILE A 250 26.65 15.29 15.46
N GLN A 251 25.87 16.34 15.73
CA GLN A 251 24.72 16.28 16.63
C GLN A 251 23.41 16.00 15.89
N ALA A 252 23.37 16.34 14.60
CA ALA A 252 22.22 16.13 13.75
C ALA A 252 22.65 15.83 12.31
N PHE A 253 21.81 15.09 11.58
CA PHE A 253 21.98 14.83 10.15
C PHE A 253 20.79 15.41 9.37
N ALA A 254 21.06 16.24 8.36
CA ALA A 254 20.02 16.86 7.54
C ALA A 254 19.85 16.16 6.19
N SER A 255 18.60 15.93 5.80
CA SER A 255 18.20 15.38 4.50
C SER A 255 16.70 15.61 4.29
N ASP A 256 16.17 15.22 3.13
CA ASP A 256 14.72 15.19 2.89
C ASP A 256 13.96 14.40 3.97
N ALA A 257 12.83 14.94 4.41
CA ALA A 257 12.03 14.39 5.49
C ALA A 257 11.60 12.94 5.23
N VAL A 258 11.21 12.59 4.01
CA VAL A 258 10.83 11.21 3.65
C VAL A 258 12.01 10.24 3.80
N ILE A 259 13.21 10.65 3.38
CA ILE A 259 14.43 9.82 3.52
C ILE A 259 14.77 9.64 5.00
N LEU A 260 14.76 10.74 5.77
CA LEU A 260 15.03 10.68 7.20
C LEU A 260 14.00 9.83 7.94
N ARG A 261 12.75 9.86 7.50
CA ARG A 261 11.69 9.00 8.04
C ARG A 261 11.98 7.52 7.79
N THR A 262 12.45 7.17 6.60
CA THR A 262 12.90 5.81 6.28
C THR A 262 14.07 5.38 7.18
N LEU A 263 15.08 6.22 7.36
CA LEU A 263 16.17 5.92 8.30
C LEU A 263 15.66 5.77 9.75
N LEU A 264 14.70 6.59 10.15
CA LEU A 264 14.12 6.55 11.48
C LEU A 264 13.37 5.22 11.74
N LYS A 265 12.53 4.79 10.79
CA LYS A 265 11.57 3.69 10.95
C LYS A 265 12.06 2.33 10.49
N GLU A 266 12.70 2.28 9.33
CA GLU A 266 13.20 1.02 8.75
C GLU A 266 14.69 0.84 9.02
N GLY A 267 15.43 1.94 9.15
CA GLY A 267 16.88 1.92 9.21
C GLY A 267 17.48 1.65 7.82
N VAL A 268 18.48 0.77 7.77
CA VAL A 268 19.12 0.28 6.56
C VAL A 268 19.24 -1.25 6.71
N GLU A 269 18.25 -1.98 6.22
CA GLU A 269 18.21 -3.45 6.34
C GLU A 269 19.13 -4.17 5.35
N ASP A 270 19.54 -3.47 4.29
CA ASP A 270 20.27 -4.08 3.19
C ASP A 270 21.68 -4.54 3.59
N ASN A 271 21.94 -5.83 3.39
CA ASN A 271 23.28 -6.42 3.32
C ASN A 271 23.94 -6.15 1.95
N LEU A 272 23.63 -5.00 1.34
CA LEU A 272 24.26 -4.57 0.09
C LEU A 272 25.73 -4.27 0.38
N PRO A 273 26.67 -4.71 -0.47
CA PRO A 273 28.11 -4.63 -0.18
C PRO A 273 28.65 -3.20 -0.02
N TYR A 274 27.83 -2.19 -0.34
CA TYR A 274 28.17 -0.77 -0.28
C TYR A 274 27.37 0.04 0.76
N ARG A 275 26.47 -0.59 1.52
CA ARG A 275 25.73 0.07 2.60
C ARG A 275 25.97 -0.63 3.92
N LYS A 276 26.23 0.15 4.97
CA LYS A 276 26.32 -0.39 6.32
C LYS A 276 24.90 -0.60 6.88
N TYR A 277 24.63 -1.83 7.28
CA TYR A 277 23.40 -2.20 7.98
C TYR A 277 23.20 -1.31 9.22
N ARG A 278 21.98 -0.81 9.42
CA ARG A 278 21.61 -0.01 10.60
C ARG A 278 20.19 -0.36 11.03
N LYS A 279 20.03 -0.62 12.32
CA LYS A 279 18.70 -0.71 12.93
C LYS A 279 17.96 0.63 12.82
N PRO A 280 16.62 0.62 12.85
CA PRO A 280 15.82 1.84 12.93
C PRO A 280 16.36 2.81 13.98
N TYR A 281 16.58 4.07 13.60
CA TYR A 281 17.14 5.07 14.50
C TYR A 281 16.20 5.42 15.67
N GLU A 282 14.89 5.16 15.54
CA GLU A 282 13.95 5.35 16.64
C GLU A 282 14.25 4.43 17.83
N LEU A 283 14.68 3.19 17.57
CA LEU A 283 15.08 2.23 18.60
C LEU A 283 16.37 2.67 19.32
N ARG A 284 17.07 3.68 18.78
CA ARG A 284 18.31 4.25 19.32
C ARG A 284 18.09 5.62 19.96
N GLY A 285 16.83 6.01 20.19
CA GLY A 285 16.45 7.27 20.82
C GLY A 285 16.69 8.50 19.94
N TYR A 286 16.52 8.36 18.61
CA TYR A 286 16.52 9.48 17.67
C TYR A 286 15.10 9.84 17.25
N THR A 287 14.95 11.05 16.71
CA THR A 287 13.69 11.60 16.21
C THR A 287 13.94 12.58 15.07
N LEU A 288 12.86 13.12 14.49
CA LEU A 288 12.93 14.18 13.47
C LEU A 288 12.59 15.54 14.05
N PHE A 289 13.33 16.56 13.61
CA PHE A 289 13.04 17.96 13.90
C PHE A 289 12.95 18.80 12.59
N PRO A 290 11.98 19.71 12.42
CA PRO A 290 10.87 19.98 13.33
C PRO A 290 9.90 18.80 13.44
N ARG A 291 9.30 18.60 14.62
CA ARG A 291 8.39 17.47 14.88
C ARG A 291 7.01 17.65 14.26
N LYS A 292 6.54 18.89 14.18
CA LYS A 292 5.20 19.19 13.67
C LYS A 292 5.08 18.73 12.20
N PRO A 293 3.99 18.02 11.83
CA PRO A 293 3.72 17.65 10.45
C PRO A 293 3.70 18.86 9.52
N GLY A 294 4.34 18.75 8.36
CA GLY A 294 4.45 19.82 7.36
C GLY A 294 5.46 20.94 7.67
N ASP A 295 6.01 20.99 8.89
CA ASP A 295 7.08 21.94 9.22
C ASP A 295 8.44 21.39 8.75
N TYR A 296 9.19 22.24 8.05
CA TYR A 296 10.52 21.94 7.49
C TYR A 296 11.53 23.00 7.92
N LEU A 297 12.80 22.65 7.87
CA LEU A 297 13.86 23.66 7.95
C LEU A 297 13.66 24.68 6.81
N PHE A 298 14.03 25.93 7.08
CA PHE A 298 13.89 27.05 6.14
C PHE A 298 12.45 27.43 5.76
N GLY A 299 11.43 26.65 6.10
CA GLY A 299 10.08 26.82 5.56
C GLY A 299 10.01 26.61 4.03
N GLU A 300 11.08 26.06 3.44
CA GLU A 300 11.18 25.75 2.02
C GLU A 300 10.83 24.29 1.78
N THR A 301 10.38 24.02 0.57
CA THR A 301 9.92 22.69 0.19
C THR A 301 10.48 22.31 -1.16
N GLU A 302 10.70 21.02 -1.35
CA GLU A 302 11.19 20.43 -2.57
C GLU A 302 10.07 19.65 -3.27
N ASN A 303 10.06 19.71 -4.60
CA ASN A 303 9.12 18.98 -5.43
C ASN A 303 9.82 17.75 -6.00
N TYR A 304 9.32 16.56 -5.67
CA TYR A 304 9.76 15.32 -6.27
C TYR A 304 9.17 15.14 -7.66
N ILE A 305 10.05 14.92 -8.62
CA ILE A 305 9.75 14.85 -10.05
C ILE A 305 10.36 13.61 -10.69
N ILE A 306 9.75 13.15 -11.78
CA ILE A 306 10.30 12.04 -12.56
C ILE A 306 11.37 12.57 -13.50
N ALA A 307 12.56 11.99 -13.45
CA ALA A 307 13.66 12.33 -14.36
C ALA A 307 13.63 11.41 -15.58
N ILE A 308 13.97 11.96 -16.74
CA ILE A 308 13.78 11.34 -18.04
C ILE A 308 15.07 11.50 -18.82
N GLN A 309 15.49 10.45 -19.49
CA GLN A 309 16.67 10.51 -20.32
C GLN A 309 16.42 11.33 -21.59
N ARG A 310 17.31 12.29 -21.86
CA ARG A 310 17.38 13.06 -23.10
C ARG A 310 18.44 12.42 -24.00
N LYS A 311 18.01 11.80 -25.11
CA LYS A 311 18.90 11.27 -26.15
C LYS A 311 18.88 12.19 -27.38
N PRO A 312 19.99 12.87 -27.72
CA PRO A 312 20.10 13.57 -29.00
C PRO A 312 19.90 12.59 -30.16
N GLY A 313 18.93 12.84 -31.04
CA GLY A 313 18.64 12.01 -32.21
C GLY A 313 18.03 10.63 -31.92
N GLY A 314 17.67 10.33 -30.66
CA GLY A 314 17.06 9.06 -30.26
C GLY A 314 15.52 9.07 -30.31
N TYR A 315 14.92 8.23 -29.47
CA TYR A 315 13.48 8.30 -29.21
C TYR A 315 13.10 9.71 -28.68
N SER A 316 11.88 10.18 -28.94
CA SER A 316 11.51 11.55 -28.55
C SER A 316 11.33 11.62 -27.04
N ALA A 317 12.30 12.26 -26.35
CA ALA A 317 12.18 12.56 -24.92
C ALA A 317 10.87 13.27 -24.60
N ASP A 318 10.37 14.12 -25.51
CA ASP A 318 9.07 14.79 -25.40
C ASP A 318 7.90 13.81 -25.42
N LYS A 319 7.94 12.74 -26.22
CA LYS A 319 6.90 11.69 -26.21
C LYS A 319 6.89 10.95 -24.87
N LEU A 320 8.06 10.57 -24.35
CA LEU A 320 8.17 9.89 -23.05
C LEU A 320 7.74 10.81 -21.90
N LYS A 321 8.15 12.08 -21.95
CA LYS A 321 7.74 13.13 -21.01
C LYS A 321 6.24 13.37 -21.05
N LYS A 322 5.64 13.45 -22.24
CA LYS A 322 4.18 13.57 -22.39
C LYS A 322 3.46 12.35 -21.83
N LEU A 323 3.92 11.14 -22.14
CA LEU A 323 3.36 9.90 -21.61
C LEU A 323 3.34 9.89 -20.07
N ILE A 324 4.48 10.18 -19.43
CA ILE A 324 4.59 10.25 -17.97
C ILE A 324 3.68 11.35 -17.41
N THR A 325 3.64 12.51 -18.06
CA THR A 325 2.77 13.63 -17.66
C THR A 325 1.30 13.23 -17.70
N ASP A 326 0.85 12.56 -18.75
CA ASP A 326 -0.53 12.14 -18.93
C ASP A 326 -0.93 11.08 -17.90
N VAL A 327 0.00 10.20 -17.51
CA VAL A 327 -0.18 9.22 -16.43
C VAL A 327 -0.27 9.91 -15.07
N LEU A 328 0.63 10.85 -14.77
CA LEU A 328 0.62 11.62 -13.51
C LEU A 328 -0.58 12.58 -13.40
N LYS A 329 -1.20 12.99 -14.51
CA LYS A 329 -2.43 13.80 -14.50
C LYS A 329 -3.68 13.02 -14.07
N GLN A 330 -3.63 11.69 -13.99
CA GLN A 330 -4.75 10.88 -13.51
C GLN A 330 -4.90 11.02 -12.00
N LYS A 331 -5.61 12.07 -11.58
CA LYS A 331 -5.69 12.55 -10.19
C LYS A 331 -5.93 11.46 -9.14
N LYS A 332 -6.84 10.51 -9.40
CA LYS A 332 -7.30 9.55 -8.38
C LYS A 332 -6.17 8.72 -7.77
N TRP A 333 -5.33 8.10 -8.59
CA TRP A 333 -4.28 7.23 -8.07
C TRP A 333 -3.09 8.03 -7.51
N VAL A 334 -2.76 9.17 -8.13
CA VAL A 334 -1.68 10.05 -7.65
C VAL A 334 -2.01 10.64 -6.28
N VAL A 335 -3.24 11.13 -6.07
CA VAL A 335 -3.67 11.66 -4.77
C VAL A 335 -3.62 10.59 -3.68
N ASN A 336 -4.03 9.36 -3.98
CA ASN A 336 -3.93 8.26 -3.02
C ASN A 336 -2.48 7.96 -2.65
N ALA A 337 -1.60 7.83 -3.65
CA ALA A 337 -0.19 7.56 -3.42
C ALA A 337 0.53 8.73 -2.70
N GLN A 338 0.14 9.98 -3.00
CA GLN A 338 0.59 11.15 -2.26
C GLN A 338 0.21 11.08 -0.78
N LYS A 339 -1.02 10.69 -0.48
CA LYS A 339 -1.50 10.52 0.89
C LYS A 339 -0.76 9.40 1.62
N GLU A 340 -0.40 8.32 0.93
CA GLU A 340 0.42 7.25 1.51
C GLU A 340 1.83 7.75 1.88
N ILE A 341 2.48 8.50 0.98
CA ILE A 341 3.79 9.14 1.28
C ILE A 341 3.66 10.14 2.42
N GLU A 342 2.61 10.98 2.42
CA GLU A 342 2.33 11.98 3.47
C GLU A 342 2.13 11.32 4.84
N ASN A 343 1.29 10.28 4.89
CA ASN A 343 1.05 9.52 6.11
C ASN A 343 2.32 8.87 6.65
N TYR A 344 3.15 8.35 5.75
CA TYR A 344 4.44 7.78 6.12
C TYR A 344 5.37 8.86 6.69
N GLU A 345 5.56 9.96 5.97
CA GLU A 345 6.44 11.08 6.34
C GLU A 345 6.09 11.65 7.71
N PHE A 346 4.80 11.93 7.94
CA PHE A 346 4.35 12.56 9.18
C PHE A 346 4.07 11.57 10.30
N GLY A 347 4.15 10.26 10.03
CA GLY A 347 3.78 9.26 11.02
C GLY A 347 2.31 9.26 11.37
N THR A 348 1.48 9.92 10.57
CA THR A 348 0.02 9.96 10.72
C THR A 348 -0.64 8.73 10.13
N ILE A 349 0.07 7.59 10.06
CA ILE A 349 -0.59 6.29 9.95
C ILE A 349 -1.48 6.20 11.18
N SER A 350 -2.71 6.68 11.02
CA SER A 350 -3.75 6.58 12.02
C SER A 350 -3.79 5.12 12.39
N LEU A 351 -3.87 4.81 13.69
CA LEU A 351 -4.18 3.45 14.13
C LEU A 351 -5.24 2.83 13.20
N PHE A 352 -6.25 3.60 12.81
CA PHE A 352 -7.28 3.23 11.84
C PHE A 352 -6.81 2.60 10.51
N GLU A 353 -5.69 3.02 9.91
CA GLU A 353 -5.13 2.41 8.68
C GLU A 353 -4.45 1.06 8.98
N ARG A 354 -3.73 0.95 10.10
CA ARG A 354 -3.18 -0.33 10.59
C ARG A 354 -4.30 -1.32 10.97
N TRP A 355 -5.44 -0.78 11.39
CA TRP A 355 -6.66 -1.54 11.68
C TRP A 355 -7.55 -1.77 10.46
N LYS A 356 -7.38 -1.14 9.29
CA LYS A 356 -8.25 -1.36 8.10
C LYS A 356 -8.18 -2.80 7.58
N GLY A 357 -7.06 -3.48 7.75
CA GLY A 357 -6.97 -4.92 7.50
C GLY A 357 -7.72 -5.76 8.53
N PHE A 358 -7.83 -5.27 9.76
CA PHE A 358 -8.45 -5.95 10.91
C PHE A 358 -9.94 -5.62 11.09
N LEU A 359 -10.38 -4.45 10.63
CA LEU A 359 -11.72 -3.89 10.79
C LEU A 359 -12.81 -4.73 10.11
N PRO A 360 -12.59 -5.33 8.91
CA PRO A 360 -13.52 -6.31 8.35
C PRO A 360 -13.69 -7.50 9.27
N TYR A 361 -12.60 -8.04 9.85
CA TYR A 361 -12.67 -9.18 10.78
C TYR A 361 -13.38 -8.81 12.08
N LEU A 362 -13.14 -7.62 12.61
CA LEU A 362 -13.80 -7.09 13.81
C LEU A 362 -15.29 -6.82 13.57
N LEU A 363 -15.67 -6.24 12.42
CA LEU A 363 -17.06 -6.07 12.03
C LEU A 363 -17.74 -7.42 11.79
N TYR A 364 -17.07 -8.38 11.15
CA TYR A 364 -17.61 -9.73 10.97
C TYR A 364 -17.82 -10.43 12.32
N SER A 365 -16.87 -10.32 13.26
CA SER A 365 -17.03 -10.88 14.61
C SER A 365 -18.13 -10.17 15.40
N CYS A 366 -18.26 -8.86 15.28
CA CYS A 366 -19.32 -8.09 15.94
C CYS A 366 -20.71 -8.38 15.35
N ILE A 367 -20.83 -8.50 14.01
CA ILE A 367 -22.08 -8.87 13.34
C ILE A 367 -22.49 -10.30 13.73
N ALA A 368 -21.55 -11.24 13.76
CA ALA A 368 -21.81 -12.60 14.23
C ALA A 368 -22.27 -12.61 15.70
N ALA A 369 -21.60 -11.85 16.58
CA ALA A 369 -21.97 -11.71 17.98
C ALA A 369 -23.37 -11.11 18.16
N VAL A 370 -23.72 -10.08 17.39
CA VAL A 370 -25.03 -9.41 17.43
C VAL A 370 -26.14 -10.34 16.93
N ILE A 371 -25.91 -11.09 15.84
CA ILE A 371 -26.89 -12.06 15.33
C ILE A 371 -27.21 -13.11 16.41
N VAL A 372 -26.18 -13.67 17.05
CA VAL A 372 -26.41 -14.68 18.10
C VAL A 372 -27.03 -14.05 19.35
N PHE A 373 -26.69 -12.81 19.72
CA PHE A 373 -27.35 -12.07 20.81
C PHE A 373 -28.85 -11.90 20.56
N PHE A 374 -29.26 -11.49 19.35
CA PHE A 374 -30.68 -11.36 19.01
C PHE A 374 -31.41 -12.70 19.06
N ILE A 375 -30.78 -13.78 18.60
CA ILE A 375 -31.34 -15.14 18.70
C ILE A 375 -31.56 -15.50 20.18
N VAL A 376 -30.56 -15.30 21.04
CA VAL A 376 -30.64 -15.65 22.48
C VAL A 376 -31.68 -14.79 23.22
N VAL A 377 -31.73 -13.48 22.98
CA VAL A 377 -32.69 -12.57 23.63
C VAL A 377 -34.12 -12.86 23.16
N PHE A 378 -34.31 -13.17 21.88
CA PHE A 378 -35.62 -13.55 21.34
C PHE A 378 -36.13 -14.84 21.97
N ILE A 379 -35.26 -15.85 22.12
CA ILE A 379 -35.56 -17.11 22.81
C ILE A 379 -35.92 -16.85 24.29
N LYS A 380 -35.15 -16.01 24.99
CA LYS A 380 -35.38 -15.71 26.42
C LYS A 380 -36.71 -14.97 26.66
N ARG A 381 -37.01 -13.93 25.88
CA ARG A 381 -38.26 -13.15 26.03
C ARG A 381 -39.52 -13.96 25.72
N LYS A 382 -39.43 -14.94 24.81
CA LYS A 382 -40.54 -15.85 24.52
C LYS A 382 -40.80 -16.84 25.66
N LYS A 383 -39.74 -17.24 26.38
CA LYS A 383 -39.83 -18.11 27.56
C LYS A 383 -40.48 -17.40 28.76
N GLU A 384 -40.25 -16.10 28.91
CA GLU A 384 -40.87 -15.29 29.98
C GLU A 384 -42.36 -15.01 29.68
N LYS A 385 -42.72 -14.68 28.43
CA LYS A 385 -44.14 -14.52 28.04
C LYS A 385 -45.00 -15.78 28.21
N ASN A 386 -44.40 -16.97 28.12
CA ASN A 386 -45.11 -18.24 28.31
C ASN A 386 -45.18 -18.70 29.78
N LYS A 387 -44.48 -18.05 30.71
CA LYS A 387 -44.61 -18.34 32.15
C LYS A 387 -45.78 -17.61 32.80
N ASP A 388 -46.20 -16.48 32.25
CA ASP A 388 -47.29 -15.67 32.80
C ASP A 388 -48.69 -16.07 32.26
N MET A 389 -48.76 -17.12 31.42
CA MET A 389 -50.01 -17.63 30.85
C MET A 389 -50.14 -19.14 31.02
N VAL A 390 -50.12 -19.62 32.27
CA VAL A 390 -50.62 -20.96 32.60
C VAL A 390 -51.51 -20.88 33.84
N SER A 391 -52.81 -20.72 33.62
CA SER A 391 -53.87 -21.21 34.51
C SER A 391 -54.57 -22.38 33.78
N PRO A 392 -54.88 -23.50 34.44
CA PRO A 392 -55.18 -24.76 33.75
C PRO A 392 -56.66 -24.88 33.38
N GLN A 393 -56.98 -25.03 32.09
CA GLN A 393 -58.25 -25.62 31.62
C GLN A 393 -58.10 -26.40 30.28
N PRO A 394 -59.00 -27.37 30.01
CA PRO A 394 -58.79 -28.47 29.06
C PRO A 394 -59.29 -28.16 27.64
N PRO A 395 -59.01 -29.04 26.65
CA PRO A 395 -58.67 -28.60 25.30
C PRO A 395 -59.90 -28.35 24.43
N SER A 396 -59.85 -27.26 23.66
CA SER A 396 -60.68 -27.11 22.47
C SER A 396 -59.89 -26.48 21.32
N SER A 397 -60.23 -26.95 20.14
CA SER A 397 -59.58 -26.83 18.85
C SER A 397 -59.51 -25.40 18.28
N SER A 398 -58.31 -24.97 17.88
CA SER A 398 -58.00 -24.46 16.52
C SER A 398 -56.53 -24.02 16.47
N SER A 399 -55.67 -24.84 15.85
CA SER A 399 -54.25 -24.51 15.69
C SER A 399 -54.00 -23.96 14.29
N GLY A 400 -53.72 -22.66 14.20
CA GLY A 400 -52.91 -22.11 13.12
C GLY A 400 -51.46 -22.52 13.37
N GLN A 401 -51.03 -23.63 12.78
CA GLN A 401 -49.61 -24.02 12.77
C GLN A 401 -48.83 -23.00 11.93
N SER A 402 -48.10 -22.11 12.60
CA SER A 402 -46.96 -21.45 11.95
C SER A 402 -45.79 -22.44 11.96
N ASN A 403 -45.48 -22.97 10.79
CA ASN A 403 -44.31 -23.82 10.60
C ASN A 403 -43.06 -22.96 10.71
N TYR A 404 -42.27 -23.17 11.77
CA TYR A 404 -40.93 -22.59 11.84
C TYR A 404 -40.02 -23.35 10.87
N LYS A 405 -39.52 -22.65 9.85
CA LYS A 405 -38.44 -23.16 9.01
C LYS A 405 -37.12 -22.71 9.64
N PHE A 406 -36.26 -23.64 10.02
CA PHE A 406 -34.85 -23.32 10.21
C PHE A 406 -34.34 -22.64 8.93
N GLY A 407 -33.65 -21.50 9.06
CA GLY A 407 -33.16 -20.75 7.90
C GLY A 407 -32.32 -21.64 6.99
N SER A 408 -32.60 -21.65 5.68
CA SER A 408 -31.83 -22.48 4.75
C SER A 408 -30.39 -21.96 4.65
N VAL A 409 -29.42 -22.83 4.90
CA VAL A 409 -27.98 -22.51 4.79
C VAL A 409 -27.51 -22.45 3.32
N GLN A 410 -28.39 -22.75 2.36
CA GLN A 410 -28.09 -22.83 0.93
C GLN A 410 -27.59 -21.51 0.30
N ASN A 411 -27.74 -20.36 0.97
CA ASN A 411 -27.22 -19.07 0.50
C ASN A 411 -25.89 -18.64 1.15
N LEU A 412 -25.26 -19.49 1.95
CA LEU A 412 -23.85 -19.30 2.36
C LEU A 412 -22.90 -19.75 1.24
N GLN A 413 -22.97 -19.06 0.09
CA GLN A 413 -21.93 -19.13 -0.94
C GLN A 413 -20.76 -18.24 -0.54
N ILE A 414 -19.63 -18.86 -0.20
CA ILE A 414 -18.34 -18.16 -0.15
C ILE A 414 -17.88 -18.05 -1.61
N ASN A 415 -18.15 -16.90 -2.25
CA ASN A 415 -17.76 -16.68 -3.64
C ASN A 415 -16.28 -16.28 -3.70
N GLU A 416 -15.43 -17.19 -4.18
CA GLU A 416 -14.15 -16.83 -4.76
C GLU A 416 -14.40 -16.23 -6.16
N ARG A 417 -14.32 -14.91 -6.29
CA ARG A 417 -14.19 -14.27 -7.61
C ARG A 417 -12.78 -13.71 -7.77
N GLY A 418 -11.87 -14.60 -8.14
CA GLY A 418 -10.59 -14.27 -8.77
C GLY A 418 -10.78 -14.16 -10.28
N SER A 419 -10.41 -13.02 -10.84
CA SER A 419 -10.26 -12.79 -12.28
C SER A 419 -9.27 -13.79 -12.89
N SER A 420 -9.58 -14.30 -14.08
CA SER A 420 -8.76 -15.27 -14.81
C SER A 420 -7.29 -14.85 -14.92
N GLY A 421 -6.43 -15.60 -14.23
CA GLY A 421 -4.98 -15.46 -14.25
C GLY A 421 -4.34 -16.38 -13.22
N THR A 422 -4.22 -17.66 -13.57
CA THR A 422 -3.51 -18.75 -12.86
C THR A 422 -3.96 -19.06 -11.42
N GLN A 423 -4.60 -20.23 -11.23
CA GLN A 423 -5.06 -20.76 -9.94
C GLN A 423 -3.92 -20.92 -8.92
N ASN A 424 -4.14 -20.50 -7.67
CA ASN A 424 -3.75 -21.27 -6.48
C ASN A 424 -4.55 -20.87 -5.24
N ASN A 425 -4.91 -21.89 -4.46
CA ASN A 425 -5.95 -21.93 -3.41
C ASN A 425 -5.62 -21.14 -2.14
N ASN A 426 -6.62 -20.45 -1.62
CA ASN A 426 -6.65 -19.87 -0.28
C ASN A 426 -6.96 -20.95 0.76
N ASN A 427 -6.08 -21.22 1.73
CA ASN A 427 -6.43 -22.03 2.89
C ASN A 427 -6.55 -21.14 4.13
N LEU A 428 -7.78 -20.92 4.59
CA LEU A 428 -8.04 -20.80 6.04
C LEU A 428 -7.37 -22.00 6.73
N GLN A 429 -6.91 -21.83 7.99
CA GLN A 429 -6.44 -22.96 8.79
C GLN A 429 -7.44 -24.13 8.67
N PRO A 430 -7.01 -25.33 8.26
CA PRO A 430 -7.89 -26.45 7.97
C PRO A 430 -8.92 -26.72 9.07
N GLU A 431 -8.50 -26.55 10.33
CA GLU A 431 -9.30 -26.72 11.54
C GLU A 431 -10.53 -25.77 11.60
N ILE A 432 -10.39 -24.53 11.15
CA ILE A 432 -11.49 -23.55 11.11
C ILE A 432 -12.48 -23.93 10.01
N TRP A 433 -11.97 -24.41 8.87
CA TRP A 433 -12.81 -24.84 7.75
C TRP A 433 -13.58 -26.13 8.08
N GLU A 434 -12.92 -27.07 8.76
CA GLU A 434 -13.53 -28.30 9.28
C GLU A 434 -14.62 -27.99 10.31
N THR A 435 -14.34 -27.10 11.27
CA THR A 435 -15.33 -26.68 12.29
C THR A 435 -16.56 -26.02 11.64
N LEU A 436 -16.35 -25.18 10.63
CA LEU A 436 -17.45 -24.52 9.90
C LEU A 436 -18.26 -25.49 9.03
N ASN A 437 -17.62 -26.48 8.42
CA ASN A 437 -18.30 -27.52 7.67
C ASN A 437 -19.11 -28.45 8.56
N ASP A 438 -18.55 -28.86 9.69
CA ASP A 438 -19.26 -29.67 10.66
C ASP A 438 -20.49 -28.94 11.19
N PHE A 439 -20.36 -27.64 11.49
CA PHE A 439 -21.50 -26.82 11.87
C PHE A 439 -22.58 -26.75 10.78
N LYS A 440 -22.19 -26.53 9.51
CA LYS A 440 -23.14 -26.53 8.39
C LYS A 440 -23.85 -27.88 8.25
N GLN A 441 -23.11 -28.98 8.40
CA GLN A 441 -23.65 -30.32 8.29
C GLN A 441 -24.61 -30.62 9.44
N ILE A 442 -24.28 -30.25 10.68
CA ILE A 442 -25.16 -30.42 11.85
C ILE A 442 -26.47 -29.65 11.65
N VAL A 443 -26.42 -28.43 11.12
CA VAL A 443 -27.64 -27.66 10.81
C VAL A 443 -28.45 -28.34 9.71
N ALA A 444 -27.81 -28.90 8.68
CA ALA A 444 -28.49 -29.64 7.62
C ALA A 444 -29.14 -30.94 8.13
N ASP A 445 -28.43 -31.68 8.98
CA ASP A 445 -28.90 -32.93 9.58
C ASP A 445 -30.11 -32.67 10.49
N LEU A 446 -30.06 -31.62 11.31
CA LEU A 446 -31.19 -31.18 12.14
C LEU A 446 -32.41 -30.78 11.29
N GLN A 447 -32.19 -30.08 10.18
CA GLN A 447 -33.25 -29.69 9.25
C GLN A 447 -33.91 -30.91 8.58
N GLN A 448 -33.12 -31.91 8.23
CA GLN A 448 -33.61 -33.12 7.58
C GLN A 448 -34.31 -34.08 8.56
N LYS A 449 -33.75 -34.25 9.77
CA LYS A 449 -34.26 -35.16 10.80
C LYS A 449 -35.51 -34.59 11.48
N TYR A 450 -35.59 -33.26 11.61
CA TYR A 450 -36.71 -32.58 12.27
C TYR A 450 -37.37 -31.50 11.41
N PRO A 451 -37.88 -31.84 10.21
CA PRO A 451 -38.36 -30.87 9.23
C PRO A 451 -39.65 -30.15 9.65
N ARG A 452 -40.28 -30.61 10.74
CA ARG A 452 -41.52 -30.08 11.30
C ARG A 452 -41.40 -29.78 12.80
N ALA A 453 -40.18 -29.72 13.35
CA ALA A 453 -40.00 -29.37 14.75
C ALA A 453 -40.63 -28.02 15.04
N SER A 454 -41.46 -27.97 16.07
CA SER A 454 -41.97 -26.70 16.57
C SER A 454 -40.87 -25.94 17.29
N GLU A 455 -41.00 -24.62 17.35
CA GLU A 455 -40.03 -23.75 18.03
C GLU A 455 -39.86 -24.10 19.52
N GLN A 456 -40.89 -24.68 20.14
CA GLN A 456 -40.84 -25.15 21.53
C GLN A 456 -40.02 -26.44 21.70
N GLN A 457 -39.92 -27.26 20.64
CA GLN A 457 -39.18 -28.53 20.63
C GLN A 457 -37.74 -28.36 20.13
N ALA A 458 -37.48 -27.32 19.34
CA ALA A 458 -36.19 -27.09 18.68
C ALA A 458 -35.01 -27.07 19.67
N THR A 459 -35.13 -26.40 20.82
CA THR A 459 -34.04 -26.32 21.80
C THR A 459 -33.74 -27.67 22.44
N THR A 460 -34.78 -28.42 22.85
CA THR A 460 -34.61 -29.76 23.42
C THR A 460 -34.05 -30.76 22.40
N ILE A 461 -34.46 -30.64 21.12
CA ILE A 461 -33.94 -31.43 20.01
C ILE A 461 -32.46 -31.09 19.76
N ILE A 462 -32.11 -29.80 19.70
CA ILE A 462 -30.72 -29.36 19.51
C ILE A 462 -29.85 -29.85 20.67
N ASP A 463 -30.27 -29.67 21.92
CA ASP A 463 -29.50 -30.10 23.08
C ASP A 463 -29.33 -31.63 23.11
N ALA A 464 -30.39 -32.39 22.79
CA ALA A 464 -30.33 -33.86 22.71
C ALA A 464 -29.41 -34.34 21.58
N GLU A 465 -29.48 -33.73 20.40
CA GLU A 465 -28.64 -34.09 19.25
C GLU A 465 -27.18 -33.68 19.48
N PHE A 466 -26.93 -32.57 20.14
CA PHE A 466 -25.57 -32.14 20.49
C PHE A 466 -24.96 -33.07 21.55
N GLU A 467 -25.74 -33.54 22.52
CA GLU A 467 -25.31 -34.57 23.46
C GLU A 467 -25.07 -35.93 22.78
N GLU A 468 -25.93 -36.30 21.83
CA GLU A 468 -25.77 -37.51 21.01
C GLU A 468 -24.52 -37.44 20.12
N ILE A 469 -24.26 -36.30 19.47
CA ILE A 469 -23.05 -36.04 18.66
C ILE A 469 -21.80 -36.08 19.55
N ARG A 470 -21.86 -35.52 20.76
CA ARG A 470 -20.74 -35.57 21.71
C ARG A 470 -20.39 -37.01 22.11
N HIS A 471 -21.40 -37.87 22.24
CA HIS A 471 -21.23 -39.26 22.68
C HIS A 471 -20.86 -40.21 21.53
N ASN A 472 -21.42 -40.00 20.34
CA ASN A 472 -21.31 -40.91 19.20
C ASN A 472 -20.32 -40.43 18.13
N GLN A 473 -19.96 -39.15 18.12
CA GLN A 473 -19.03 -38.53 17.15
C GLN A 473 -18.01 -37.61 17.87
N PRO A 474 -17.05 -38.17 18.64
CA PRO A 474 -16.19 -37.41 19.56
C PRO A 474 -15.39 -36.28 18.89
N GLN A 475 -14.96 -36.47 17.65
CA GLN A 475 -14.22 -35.47 16.88
C GLN A 475 -15.08 -34.23 16.57
N ARG A 476 -16.35 -34.43 16.18
CA ARG A 476 -17.32 -33.35 16.00
C ARG A 476 -17.70 -32.69 17.33
N GLY A 477 -17.79 -33.48 18.40
CA GLY A 477 -18.01 -32.98 19.75
C GLY A 477 -16.92 -32.00 20.21
N GLN A 478 -15.64 -32.26 19.90
CA GLN A 478 -14.54 -31.35 20.22
C GLN A 478 -14.63 -30.02 19.45
N ASN A 479 -15.02 -30.06 18.17
CA ASN A 479 -15.25 -28.86 17.35
C ASN A 479 -16.42 -28.00 17.86
N LEU A 480 -17.40 -28.61 18.52
CA LEU A 480 -18.52 -27.87 19.14
C LEU A 480 -18.11 -27.22 20.48
N LEU A 481 -17.22 -27.84 21.24
CA LEU A 481 -16.67 -27.29 22.48
C LEU A 481 -15.78 -26.07 22.22
N SER A 482 -14.99 -26.07 21.15
CA SER A 482 -14.21 -24.90 20.74
C SER A 482 -15.13 -23.73 20.37
N LEU A 483 -16.27 -23.99 19.73
CA LEU A 483 -17.28 -22.99 19.39
C LEU A 483 -17.94 -22.37 20.64
N LYS A 484 -18.23 -23.18 21.67
CA LYS A 484 -18.78 -22.71 22.96
C LYS A 484 -17.78 -21.83 23.72
N ARG A 485 -16.50 -22.18 23.70
CA ARG A 485 -15.43 -21.36 24.31
C ARG A 485 -15.26 -20.03 23.60
N LEU A 486 -15.25 -20.04 22.26
CA LEU A 486 -15.28 -18.83 21.44
C LEU A 486 -16.48 -17.93 21.78
N TRP A 487 -17.66 -18.52 21.96
CA TRP A 487 -18.89 -17.80 22.37
C TRP A 487 -18.78 -17.15 23.74
N ASN A 488 -18.24 -17.86 24.74
CA ASN A 488 -18.02 -17.32 26.09
C ASN A 488 -17.00 -16.17 26.09
N GLY A 489 -15.94 -16.29 25.29
CA GLY A 489 -15.00 -15.21 25.03
C GLY A 489 -15.67 -13.97 24.47
N VAL A 490 -16.43 -14.11 23.39
CA VAL A 490 -17.17 -12.99 22.78
C VAL A 490 -18.08 -12.30 23.80
N LYS A 491 -18.80 -13.07 24.62
CA LYS A 491 -19.71 -12.53 25.66
C LYS A 491 -18.95 -11.72 26.72
N LYS A 492 -17.87 -12.25 27.30
CA LYS A 492 -17.09 -11.55 28.35
C LYS A 492 -16.31 -10.36 27.81
N GLY A 493 -15.74 -10.47 26.61
CA GLY A 493 -15.08 -9.34 25.95
C GLY A 493 -16.04 -8.18 25.69
N SER A 494 -17.26 -8.49 25.24
CA SER A 494 -18.30 -7.48 24.97
C SER A 494 -18.81 -6.81 26.26
N LEU A 495 -18.92 -7.56 27.36
CA LEU A 495 -19.25 -7.02 28.69
C LEU A 495 -18.17 -6.04 29.17
N LYS A 496 -16.88 -6.41 29.07
CA LYS A 496 -15.77 -5.52 29.47
C LYS A 496 -15.66 -4.27 28.60
N VAL A 497 -16.02 -4.34 27.31
CA VAL A 497 -16.14 -3.13 26.48
C VAL A 497 -17.23 -2.21 27.04
N GLY A 498 -18.39 -2.76 27.40
CA GLY A 498 -19.50 -1.99 27.96
C GLY A 498 -19.17 -1.34 29.31
N GLU A 499 -18.46 -2.06 30.18
CA GLU A 499 -18.05 -1.60 31.51
C GLU A 499 -16.96 -0.52 31.45
N HIS A 500 -16.04 -0.62 30.51
CA HIS A 500 -14.87 0.26 30.41
C HIS A 500 -14.91 1.20 29.19
N PHE A 501 -16.07 1.39 28.56
CA PHE A 501 -16.22 2.16 27.31
C PHE A 501 -15.70 3.60 27.42
N ALA A 502 -15.76 4.20 28.63
CA ALA A 502 -15.30 5.55 28.91
C ALA A 502 -13.83 5.64 29.39
N GLU A 503 -13.11 4.52 29.47
CA GLU A 503 -11.70 4.49 29.85
C GLU A 503 -10.78 4.69 28.64
N GLU A 504 -9.49 4.91 28.87
CA GLU A 504 -8.52 5.14 27.79
C GLU A 504 -8.19 3.86 26.99
N THR A 505 -8.55 2.66 27.47
CA THR A 505 -8.21 1.37 26.81
C THR A 505 -9.32 0.29 26.81
N PRO A 506 -10.57 0.61 26.41
CA PRO A 506 -11.70 -0.33 26.40
C PRO A 506 -11.41 -1.60 25.60
N TRP A 507 -10.65 -1.48 24.51
CA TRP A 507 -10.30 -2.59 23.63
C TRP A 507 -9.25 -3.54 24.23
N GLY A 508 -8.34 -3.03 25.08
CA GLY A 508 -7.43 -3.88 25.84
C GLY A 508 -8.17 -4.71 26.89
N LYS A 509 -9.17 -4.11 27.54
CA LYS A 509 -10.07 -4.81 28.48
C LYS A 509 -10.99 -5.79 27.76
N ALA A 510 -11.42 -5.47 26.55
CA ALA A 510 -12.17 -6.37 25.67
C ALA A 510 -11.39 -7.64 25.35
N ALA A 511 -10.13 -7.48 24.96
CA ALA A 511 -9.24 -8.59 24.62
C ALA A 511 -9.00 -9.49 25.84
N ILE A 512 -8.76 -8.91 27.02
CA ILE A 512 -8.62 -9.65 28.27
C ILE A 512 -9.91 -10.40 28.62
N GLY A 513 -11.08 -9.73 28.54
CA GLY A 513 -12.37 -10.37 28.79
C GLY A 513 -12.68 -11.49 27.80
N PHE A 514 -12.28 -11.31 26.54
CA PHE A 514 -12.39 -12.36 25.54
C PHE A 514 -11.53 -13.57 25.88
N LEU A 515 -10.26 -13.35 26.21
CA LEU A 515 -9.35 -14.43 26.60
C LEU A 515 -9.84 -15.15 27.85
N GLU A 516 -10.29 -14.41 28.88
CA GLU A 516 -10.91 -14.98 30.08
C GLU A 516 -12.09 -15.88 29.72
N GLY A 517 -13.00 -15.42 28.86
CA GLY A 517 -14.17 -16.20 28.45
C GLY A 517 -13.86 -17.41 27.57
N VAL A 518 -12.78 -17.37 26.79
CA VAL A 518 -12.31 -18.56 26.06
C VAL A 518 -11.71 -19.60 27.01
N THR A 519 -11.10 -19.15 28.11
CA THR A 519 -10.38 -20.01 29.07
C THR A 519 -11.19 -20.51 30.25
N ASP A 520 -12.38 -19.94 30.52
CA ASP A 520 -13.20 -20.25 31.70
C ASP A 520 -13.55 -21.74 31.89
N ASP A 521 -13.60 -22.52 30.79
CA ASP A 521 -13.95 -23.95 30.81
C ASP A 521 -12.70 -24.87 30.66
N ILE A 522 -11.51 -24.40 31.02
CA ILE A 522 -10.25 -25.19 31.07
C ILE A 522 -9.88 -25.60 32.51
N THR A 523 -10.56 -25.04 33.51
CA THR A 523 -10.52 -25.42 34.93
C THR A 523 -11.87 -25.91 35.38
#